data_AF-A0A3N5FA21-F1
#
_entry.id   AF-A0A3N5FA21-F1
#
_cell.length_a   1.000
_cell.length_b   1.000
_cell.length_c   1.000
_cell.angle_alpha   90.00
_cell.angle_beta   90.00
_cell.angle_gamma   90.00
#
_symmetry.space_group_name_H-M   'P 1'
#
loop_
_entity.id
_entity.type
_entity.pdbx_description
1 polymer ?
#
loop_
_entity_poly.entity_id
_entity_poly.type
_entity_poly.pdbx_seq_one_letter_code
_entity_poly.pdbx_strand_id
1 'polypeptide(L)'
;HLSRPVEALQILKNYLTQDGTITVIEGDHGSAYFHPDSEAARMSIQCQVELQRQAGGNAMIGRELYPLLSKAGYRSIHVSPRMVYVDSGKPELVEGFTKKTFTAMIEGVRESAIKTGIIEQNFFDQGIRDLYRTTEPDGVFCYTFFKATANK
;
A
#
# COMPACT_ATOMS: atom_id res chain seq x y z
N HIS A 1 7.07 2.82 6.47
CA HIS A 1 7.22 3.10 7.92
C HIS A 1 8.42 3.98 8.31
N LEU A 2 9.29 4.38 7.38
CA LEU A 2 10.46 5.21 7.71
C LEU A 2 10.19 6.68 7.40
N SER A 3 10.59 7.58 8.30
CA SER A 3 10.54 9.04 8.07
C SER A 3 11.65 9.56 7.18
N ARG A 4 12.75 8.79 7.05
CA ARG A 4 13.94 9.14 6.27
C ARG A 4 14.34 8.00 5.33
N PRO A 5 13.51 7.64 4.33
CA PRO A 5 13.74 6.48 3.47
C PRO A 5 15.01 6.59 2.62
N VAL A 6 15.40 7.80 2.19
CA VAL A 6 16.64 8.02 1.43
C VAL A 6 17.88 7.70 2.28
N GLU A 7 17.90 8.12 3.55
CA GLU A 7 19.00 7.83 4.47
C GLU A 7 19.13 6.33 4.73
N ALA A 8 18.00 5.62 4.89
CA ALA A 8 18.01 4.17 5.03
C ALA A 8 18.60 3.47 3.77
N LEU A 9 18.21 3.92 2.57
CA LEU A 9 18.76 3.41 1.31
C LEU A 9 20.28 3.67 1.18
N GLN A 10 20.75 4.84 1.65
CA GLN A 10 22.18 5.17 1.68
C GLN A 10 22.96 4.30 2.68
N ILE A 11 22.40 4.03 3.87
CA ILE A 11 22.99 3.13 4.85
C ILE A 11 23.13 1.72 4.25
N LEU A 12 22.06 1.19 3.64
CA LEU A 12 22.09 -0.13 2.99
C LEU A 12 23.14 -0.19 1.86
N LYS A 13 23.29 0.89 1.10
CA LYS A 13 24.25 0.99 -0.01
C LYS A 13 25.70 0.74 0.45
N ASN A 14 26.04 1.12 1.68
CA ASN A 14 27.38 0.93 2.23
C ASN A 14 27.74 -0.54 2.42
N TYR A 15 26.75 -1.42 2.59
CA TYR A 15 26.95 -2.86 2.76
C TYR A 15 26.98 -3.65 1.45
N LEU A 16 26.67 -3.02 0.31
CA LEU A 16 26.77 -3.66 -0.99
C LEU A 16 28.22 -3.63 -1.50
N THR A 17 28.65 -4.71 -2.15
CA THR A 17 29.89 -4.73 -2.93
C THR A 17 29.82 -3.76 -4.11
N GLN A 18 30.95 -3.48 -4.74
CA GLN A 18 30.95 -2.82 -6.04
C GLN A 18 30.03 -3.58 -7.01
N ASP A 19 29.19 -2.86 -7.73
CA ASP A 19 28.17 -3.37 -8.65
C ASP A 19 27.11 -4.31 -8.02
N GLY A 20 27.10 -4.42 -6.69
CA GLY A 20 26.07 -5.14 -5.95
C GLY A 20 24.69 -4.49 -6.15
N THR A 21 23.66 -5.33 -6.14
CA THR A 21 22.28 -4.90 -6.43
C THR A 21 21.43 -4.77 -5.17
N ILE A 22 20.45 -3.87 -5.21
CA ILE A 22 19.33 -3.81 -4.26
C ILE A 22 18.02 -4.14 -4.98
N THR A 23 17.12 -4.82 -4.28
CA THR A 23 15.71 -4.97 -4.69
C THR A 23 14.82 -4.37 -3.61
N VAL A 24 13.93 -3.45 -3.99
CA VAL A 24 12.99 -2.78 -3.09
C VAL A 24 11.57 -3.10 -3.56
N ILE A 25 10.69 -3.53 -2.65
CA ILE A 25 9.28 -3.84 -2.95
C ILE A 25 8.42 -3.11 -1.94
N GLU A 26 7.58 -2.21 -2.40
CA GLU A 26 6.73 -1.40 -1.54
C GLU A 26 5.30 -1.34 -2.09
N GLY A 27 4.33 -1.23 -1.18
CA GLY A 27 2.93 -1.01 -1.51
C GLY A 27 2.61 0.46 -1.80
N ASP A 28 1.44 0.69 -2.38
CA ASP A 28 0.90 2.03 -2.56
C ASP A 28 -0.61 2.06 -2.31
N HIS A 29 -1.01 2.52 -1.13
CA HIS A 29 -2.44 2.59 -0.75
C HIS A 29 -3.27 3.53 -1.62
N GLY A 30 -2.65 4.51 -2.28
CA GLY A 30 -3.35 5.36 -3.26
C GLY A 30 -3.57 4.69 -4.61
N SER A 31 -3.17 3.43 -4.78
CA SER A 31 -3.46 2.61 -5.96
C SER A 31 -4.64 1.64 -5.78
N ALA A 32 -5.31 1.70 -4.62
CA ALA A 32 -6.50 0.91 -4.35
C ALA A 32 -7.73 1.53 -5.05
N TYR A 33 -8.35 0.77 -5.96
CA TYR A 33 -9.62 1.11 -6.59
C TYR A 33 -10.41 -0.17 -6.86
N PHE A 34 -11.74 -0.08 -6.84
CA PHE A 34 -12.59 -1.25 -6.77
C PHE A 34 -14.00 -0.95 -7.30
N HIS A 35 -14.74 -2.02 -7.56
CA HIS A 35 -16.14 -2.00 -7.94
C HIS A 35 -16.96 -2.90 -6.98
N PRO A 36 -18.14 -2.47 -6.51
CA PRO A 36 -18.71 -1.12 -6.67
C PRO A 36 -17.85 -0.05 -5.96
N ASP A 37 -17.88 1.17 -6.49
CA ASP A 37 -17.18 2.30 -5.86
C ASP A 37 -17.90 2.71 -4.57
N SER A 38 -17.13 3.05 -3.53
CA SER A 38 -17.67 3.53 -2.26
C SER A 38 -16.79 4.61 -1.67
N GLU A 39 -17.40 5.75 -1.37
CA GLU A 39 -16.76 6.84 -0.64
C GLU A 39 -16.33 6.40 0.76
N ALA A 40 -17.19 5.67 1.48
CA ALA A 40 -16.87 5.17 2.81
C ALA A 40 -15.66 4.22 2.78
N ALA A 41 -15.60 3.30 1.81
CA ALA A 41 -14.46 2.39 1.64
C ALA A 41 -13.15 3.15 1.35
N ARG A 42 -13.19 4.15 0.46
CA ARG A 42 -12.03 5.02 0.19
C ARG A 42 -11.59 5.77 1.44
N MET A 43 -12.53 6.31 2.21
CA MET A 43 -12.21 7.04 3.44
C MET A 43 -11.62 6.13 4.51
N SER A 44 -12.10 4.89 4.67
CA SER A 44 -11.47 3.91 5.57
C SER A 44 -10.02 3.61 5.17
N ILE A 45 -9.71 3.51 3.87
CA ILE A 45 -8.33 3.38 3.38
C ILE A 45 -7.51 4.64 3.69
N GLN A 46 -8.07 5.83 3.51
CA GLN A 46 -7.38 7.09 3.83
C GLN A 46 -7.06 7.21 5.32
N CYS A 47 -7.87 6.64 6.22
CA CYS A 47 -7.51 6.58 7.63
C CYS A 47 -6.18 5.85 7.86
N GLN A 48 -5.96 4.72 7.19
CA GLN A 48 -4.68 4.00 7.26
C GLN A 48 -3.52 4.84 6.72
N VAL A 49 -3.73 5.55 5.61
CA VAL A 49 -2.73 6.45 5.02
C VAL A 49 -2.35 7.56 6.00
N GLU A 50 -3.35 8.21 6.60
CA GLU A 50 -3.16 9.32 7.52
C GLU A 50 -2.51 8.87 8.83
N LEU A 51 -2.94 7.75 9.42
CA LEU A 51 -2.30 7.19 10.60
C LEU A 51 -0.83 6.83 10.35
N GLN A 52 -0.53 6.21 9.20
CA GLN A 52 0.85 5.92 8.83
C GLN A 52 1.67 7.20 8.62
N ARG A 53 1.07 8.26 8.06
CA ARG A 53 1.70 9.58 7.92
C ARG A 53 2.01 10.22 9.28
N GLN A 54 1.07 10.19 10.22
CA GLN A 54 1.25 10.71 11.58
C GLN A 54 2.36 9.95 12.34
N ALA A 55 2.51 8.65 12.09
CA ALA A 55 3.62 7.84 12.61
C ALA A 55 4.96 8.09 11.89
N GLY A 56 5.03 9.05 10.96
CA GLY A 56 6.23 9.40 10.20
C GLY A 56 6.52 8.48 9.02
N GLY A 57 5.59 7.62 8.61
CA GLY A 57 5.70 6.80 7.40
C GLY A 57 5.08 7.43 6.16
N ASN A 58 5.21 6.75 5.03
CA ASN A 58 4.46 7.02 3.80
C ASN A 58 3.80 5.71 3.35
N ALA A 59 2.48 5.66 3.31
CA ALA A 59 1.69 4.50 2.86
C ALA A 59 1.54 4.43 1.32
N MET A 60 1.96 5.48 0.61
CA MET A 60 1.95 5.61 -0.84
C MET A 60 3.38 5.59 -1.41
N ILE A 61 4.34 5.03 -0.68
CA ILE A 61 5.76 5.12 -1.03
C ILE A 61 6.13 4.35 -2.30
N GLY A 62 5.33 3.35 -2.69
CA GLY A 62 5.57 2.53 -3.89
C GLY A 62 5.76 3.34 -5.17
N ARG A 63 4.93 4.37 -5.43
CA ARG A 63 5.09 5.25 -6.60
C ARG A 63 6.39 6.08 -6.59
N GLU A 64 7.05 6.19 -5.45
CA GLU A 64 8.26 7.01 -5.26
C GLU A 64 9.57 6.20 -5.31
N LEU A 65 9.53 4.89 -5.59
CA LEU A 65 10.75 4.07 -5.57
C LEU A 65 11.85 4.56 -6.52
N TYR A 66 11.50 5.02 -7.72
CA TYR A 66 12.47 5.58 -8.68
C TYR A 66 13.19 6.82 -8.12
N PRO A 67 12.49 7.91 -7.74
CA PRO A 67 13.16 9.10 -7.20
C PRO A 67 13.88 8.83 -5.87
N LEU A 68 13.41 7.90 -5.02
CA LEU A 68 14.09 7.53 -3.77
C LEU A 68 15.45 6.86 -4.03
N LEU A 69 15.49 5.86 -4.90
CA LEU A 69 16.74 5.18 -5.27
C LEU A 69 17.71 6.13 -5.99
N SER A 70 17.20 7.01 -6.84
CA SER A 70 18.01 8.02 -7.52
C SER A 70 18.66 9.00 -6.53
N LYS A 71 17.89 9.53 -5.56
CA LYS A 71 18.41 10.40 -4.50
C LYS A 71 19.40 9.70 -3.57
N ALA A 72 19.23 8.41 -3.33
CA ALA A 72 20.18 7.59 -2.58
C ALA A 72 21.45 7.24 -3.40
N GLY A 73 21.53 7.67 -4.66
CA GLY A 73 22.70 7.56 -5.52
C GLY A 73 22.83 6.21 -6.22
N TYR A 74 21.81 5.37 -6.23
CA TYR A 74 21.83 4.11 -7.00
C TYR A 74 21.77 4.37 -8.51
N ARG A 75 22.25 3.41 -9.30
CA ARG A 75 22.32 3.47 -10.78
C ARG A 75 21.54 2.32 -11.40
N SER A 76 21.32 2.39 -12.71
CA SER A 76 20.60 1.35 -13.47
C SER A 76 19.23 1.01 -12.86
N ILE A 77 18.52 2.02 -12.39
CA ILE A 77 17.25 1.86 -11.67
C ILE A 77 16.17 1.42 -12.65
N HIS A 78 15.57 0.27 -12.37
CA HIS A 78 14.40 -0.23 -13.08
C HIS A 78 13.26 -0.41 -12.10
N VAL A 79 12.09 0.17 -12.40
CA VAL A 79 10.88 0.04 -11.58
C VAL A 79 9.77 -0.57 -12.43
N SER A 80 9.08 -1.56 -11.86
CA SER A 80 7.94 -2.23 -12.50
C SER A 80 6.77 -2.33 -11.52
N PRO A 81 5.54 -1.99 -11.94
CA PRO A 81 4.35 -2.24 -11.14
C PRO A 81 4.06 -3.74 -11.06
N ARG A 82 3.51 -4.17 -9.92
CA ARG A 82 3.06 -5.52 -9.61
C ARG A 82 1.60 -5.41 -9.17
N MET A 83 0.74 -5.30 -10.17
CA MET A 83 -0.70 -5.15 -9.98
C MET A 83 -1.33 -6.46 -9.51
N VAL A 84 -2.18 -6.35 -8.51
CA VAL A 84 -3.09 -7.38 -8.05
C VAL A 84 -4.48 -6.97 -8.53
N TYR A 85 -5.00 -7.71 -9.52
CA TYR A 85 -6.37 -7.57 -10.02
C TYR A 85 -7.17 -8.80 -9.61
N VAL A 86 -8.26 -8.57 -8.91
CA VAL A 86 -9.13 -9.58 -8.29
C VAL A 86 -10.56 -9.41 -8.76
N ASP A 87 -11.19 -10.51 -9.16
CA ASP A 87 -12.61 -10.64 -9.45
C ASP A 87 -13.10 -12.03 -9.01
N SER A 88 -14.39 -12.32 -9.18
CA SER A 88 -14.99 -13.60 -8.80
C SER A 88 -14.43 -14.82 -9.56
N GLY A 89 -13.70 -14.61 -10.67
CA GLY A 89 -12.96 -15.65 -11.38
C GLY A 89 -11.67 -16.09 -10.67
N LYS A 90 -11.26 -15.40 -9.60
CA LYS A 90 -10.03 -15.67 -8.82
C LYS A 90 -10.34 -15.83 -7.34
N PRO A 91 -11.10 -16.87 -6.94
CA PRO A 91 -11.61 -17.02 -5.58
C PRO A 91 -10.51 -17.05 -4.50
N GLU A 92 -9.32 -17.57 -4.82
CA GLU A 92 -8.16 -17.58 -3.93
C GLU A 92 -7.61 -16.17 -3.65
N LEU A 93 -7.68 -15.26 -4.63
CA LEU A 93 -7.29 -13.86 -4.43
C LEU A 93 -8.39 -13.05 -3.75
N VAL A 94 -9.67 -13.36 -4.02
CA VAL A 94 -10.80 -12.78 -3.28
C VAL A 94 -10.64 -13.06 -1.79
N GLU A 95 -10.43 -14.32 -1.44
CA GLU A 95 -10.29 -14.76 -0.05
C GLU A 95 -8.96 -14.31 0.56
N GLY A 96 -7.85 -14.55 -0.14
CA GLY A 96 -6.51 -14.33 0.38
C GLY A 96 -6.10 -12.85 0.39
N PHE A 97 -6.26 -12.16 -0.74
CA PHE A 97 -5.80 -10.79 -0.87
C PHE A 97 -6.85 -9.79 -0.39
N THR A 98 -8.07 -9.84 -0.95
CA THR A 98 -9.08 -8.81 -0.65
C THR A 98 -9.61 -8.92 0.77
N LYS A 99 -10.08 -10.10 1.22
CA LYS A 99 -10.64 -10.30 2.56
C LYS A 99 -9.55 -10.34 3.64
N LYS A 100 -8.72 -11.38 3.61
CA LYS A 100 -7.80 -11.73 4.70
C LYS A 100 -6.56 -10.83 4.81
N THR A 101 -6.21 -10.09 3.76
CA THR A 101 -5.03 -9.23 3.77
C THR A 101 -5.42 -7.75 3.75
N PHE A 102 -6.00 -7.26 2.66
CA PHE A 102 -6.24 -5.83 2.49
C PHE A 102 -7.34 -5.31 3.40
N THR A 103 -8.53 -5.91 3.36
CA THR A 103 -9.68 -5.45 4.16
C THR A 103 -9.40 -5.61 5.65
N ALA A 104 -8.86 -6.75 6.08
CA ALA A 104 -8.45 -6.98 7.48
C ALA A 104 -7.40 -5.97 7.97
N MET A 105 -6.44 -5.56 7.13
CA MET A 105 -5.46 -4.52 7.46
C MET A 105 -6.13 -3.16 7.67
N ILE A 106 -7.10 -2.78 6.83
CA ILE A 106 -7.86 -1.53 7.02
C ILE A 106 -8.71 -1.64 8.28
N GLU A 107 -9.44 -2.74 8.48
CA GLU A 107 -10.25 -2.99 9.67
C GLU A 107 -9.43 -2.87 10.97
N GLY A 108 -8.18 -3.33 10.96
CA GLY A 108 -7.27 -3.30 12.09
C GLY A 108 -6.94 -1.90 12.63
N VAL A 109 -7.17 -0.83 11.86
CA VAL A 109 -6.90 0.55 12.31
C VAL A 109 -8.12 1.33 12.78
N ARG A 110 -9.27 0.66 12.84
CA ARG A 110 -10.55 1.23 13.28
C ARG A 110 -10.45 2.06 14.56
N GLU A 111 -9.95 1.47 15.63
CA GLU A 111 -9.90 2.14 16.94
C GLU A 111 -9.01 3.39 16.91
N SER A 112 -7.84 3.29 16.27
CA SER A 112 -6.92 4.42 16.11
C SER A 112 -7.54 5.53 15.27
N ALA A 113 -8.21 5.20 14.17
CA ALA A 113 -8.85 6.16 13.28
C ALA A 113 -9.97 6.94 13.97
N ILE A 114 -10.81 6.25 14.75
CA ILE A 114 -11.91 6.88 15.51
C ILE A 114 -11.35 7.74 16.65
N LYS A 115 -10.40 7.21 17.43
CA LYS A 115 -9.84 7.91 18.59
C LYS A 115 -9.08 9.19 18.22
N THR A 116 -8.45 9.21 17.04
CA THR A 116 -7.76 10.39 16.50
C THR A 116 -8.71 11.37 15.81
N GLY A 117 -10.00 11.04 15.69
CA GLY A 117 -11.01 11.91 15.10
C GLY A 117 -10.90 12.05 13.58
N ILE A 118 -10.19 11.15 12.90
CA ILE A 118 -10.04 11.18 11.43
C ILE A 118 -11.38 10.87 10.74
N ILE A 119 -12.20 10.01 11.35
CA ILE A 119 -13.44 9.51 10.77
C ILE A 119 -14.45 9.15 11.86
N GLU A 120 -15.74 9.28 11.55
CA GLU A 120 -16.82 8.80 12.42
C GLU A 120 -16.94 7.27 12.38
N GLN A 121 -17.29 6.68 13.52
CA GLN A 121 -17.42 5.23 13.67
C GLN A 121 -18.34 4.60 12.62
N ASN A 122 -19.55 5.15 12.46
CA ASN A 122 -20.55 4.57 11.55
C ASN A 122 -20.07 4.60 10.08
N PHE A 123 -19.33 5.65 9.71
CA PHE A 123 -18.81 5.80 8.35
C PHE A 123 -17.64 4.85 8.08
N PHE A 124 -16.74 4.67 9.05
CA PHE A 124 -15.68 3.67 8.96
C PHE A 124 -16.24 2.25 8.86
N ASP A 125 -17.22 1.92 9.72
CA ASP A 125 -17.87 0.61 9.73
C ASP A 125 -18.61 0.33 8.42
N GLN A 126 -19.20 1.36 7.81
CA GLN A 126 -19.75 1.26 6.45
C GLN A 126 -18.65 0.99 5.42
N GLY A 127 -17.52 1.69 5.51
CA GLY A 127 -16.39 1.48 4.60
C GLY A 127 -15.83 0.06 4.65
N ILE A 128 -15.76 -0.56 5.83
CA ILE A 128 -15.35 -1.97 5.96
C ILE A 128 -16.37 -2.90 5.30
N ARG A 129 -17.68 -2.70 5.54
CA ARG A 129 -18.72 -3.48 4.84
C ARG A 129 -18.64 -3.32 3.33
N ASP A 130 -18.38 -2.11 2.86
CA ASP A 130 -18.25 -1.82 1.43
C ASP A 130 -17.00 -2.46 0.81
N LEU A 131 -15.88 -2.52 1.54
CA LEU A 131 -14.71 -3.28 1.11
C LEU A 131 -15.02 -4.77 0.99
N TYR A 132 -15.71 -5.38 1.97
CA TYR A 132 -16.17 -6.76 1.85
C TYR A 132 -17.18 -6.95 0.70
N ARG A 133 -18.01 -5.95 0.38
CA ARG A 133 -18.94 -5.99 -0.77
C ARG A 133 -18.22 -6.13 -2.12
N THR A 134 -16.97 -5.67 -2.24
CA THR A 134 -16.14 -5.86 -3.44
C THR A 134 -15.74 -7.33 -3.68
N THR A 135 -16.06 -8.23 -2.75
CA THR A 135 -15.72 -9.67 -2.81
C THR A 135 -16.87 -10.55 -3.31
N GLU A 136 -18.03 -9.95 -3.57
CA GLU A 136 -19.22 -10.61 -4.10
C GLU A 136 -19.10 -10.90 -5.62
N PRO A 137 -20.02 -11.65 -6.24
CA PRO A 137 -19.86 -12.14 -7.62
C PRO A 137 -19.60 -11.08 -8.70
N ASP A 138 -20.09 -9.85 -8.52
CA ASP A 138 -19.91 -8.70 -9.41
C ASP A 138 -18.77 -7.77 -8.97
N GLY A 139 -18.08 -8.09 -7.87
CA GLY A 139 -17.05 -7.26 -7.27
C GLY A 139 -15.69 -7.37 -7.96
N VAL A 140 -14.96 -6.25 -7.96
CA VAL A 140 -13.60 -6.16 -8.49
C VAL A 140 -12.74 -5.37 -7.53
N PHE A 141 -11.50 -5.81 -7.31
CA PHE A 141 -10.51 -5.12 -6.49
C PHE A 141 -9.16 -5.01 -7.19
N CYS A 142 -8.59 -3.81 -7.21
CA CYS A 142 -7.28 -3.53 -7.79
C CYS A 142 -6.36 -2.90 -6.74
N TYR A 143 -5.10 -3.32 -6.74
CA TYR A 143 -4.04 -2.75 -5.91
C TYR A 143 -2.69 -2.92 -6.58
N THR A 144 -1.76 -1.99 -6.41
CA THR A 144 -0.43 -2.08 -7.03
C THR A 144 0.67 -2.01 -5.99
N PHE A 145 1.55 -3.03 -6.00
CA PHE A 145 2.88 -2.93 -5.43
C PHE A 145 3.86 -2.43 -6.50
N PHE A 146 4.98 -1.87 -6.08
CA PHE A 146 6.07 -1.49 -6.97
C PHE A 146 7.32 -2.26 -6.59
N LYS A 147 7.97 -2.87 -7.59
CA LYS A 147 9.27 -3.52 -7.44
C LYS A 147 10.31 -2.70 -8.18
N ALA A 148 11.36 -2.30 -7.47
CA ALA A 148 12.52 -1.64 -8.03
C ALA A 148 13.78 -2.49 -7.87
N THR A 149 14.65 -2.47 -8.88
CA THR A 149 16.01 -3.03 -8.84
C THR A 149 17.01 -1.95 -9.23
N ALA A 150 18.16 -1.89 -8.56
CA ALA A 150 19.21 -0.93 -8.87
C ALA A 150 20.59 -1.42 -8.40
N ASN A 151 21.65 -0.80 -8.90
CA ASN A 151 23.04 -1.14 -8.58
C ASN A 151 23.70 -0.03 -7.74
N LYS A 152 24.68 -0.40 -6.92
CA LYS A 152 25.52 0.55 -6.16
C LYS A 152 26.20 1.58 -7.07
#